data_AF-A0A1G9U0M8-F1
#
_entry.id   AF-A0A1G9U0M8-F1
#
_cell.length_a   1.000
_cell.length_b   1.000
_cell.length_c   1.000
_cell.angle_alpha   90.00
_cell.angle_beta   90.00
_cell.angle_gamma   90.00
#
_symmetry.space_group_name_H-M   'P 1'
#
loop_
_entity.id
_entity.type
_entity.pdbx_description
1 polymer ?
#
loop_
_entity_poly.entity_id
_entity_poly.type
_entity_poly.pdbx_seq_one_letter_code
_entity_poly.pdbx_strand_id
1 'polypeptide(L)'
;MALPRPLARLVAPHRAFGDDENRTSLPVALGLVLLVAVVSTVSFSMAATPIAAAVDGTVTVDNPNRPADFVCQSQTDDGSGWNSDTPEACTEPEQLTRSLAGYAQSAVGGLLGPAFLTVVVGWLLATAWLYTLTGSGDEGLVTTLLGDTAWAGLPFLLPAVARPLVLGRTAETYRYGATIESVETTAVAVASGADSTVLFAVSVAALLWSGAVLVGVAHRRRDLPLRGAGSLVAVPVGILVFAASAQQTPGASQRAFVVGGIMLAFGLPYALFPVALIRLSKRLELIGFRGDVEPEEWYVNLHRYGGLAAACLGFLLVGAPPLVI
;
A
#
# COMPACT_ATOMS: atom_id res chain seq x y z
N MET A 1 1.48 1.78 38.75
CA MET A 1 0.83 2.92 38.06
C MET A 1 0.05 2.37 36.88
N ALA A 2 -1.19 2.82 36.66
CA ALA A 2 -1.94 2.43 35.47
C ALA A 2 -1.31 3.06 34.23
N LEU A 3 -1.11 2.27 33.16
CA LEU A 3 -0.62 2.80 31.89
C LEU A 3 -1.65 3.78 31.31
N PRO A 4 -1.22 4.87 30.66
CA PRO A 4 -2.13 5.71 29.89
C PRO A 4 -2.92 4.86 28.90
N ARG A 5 -4.23 5.09 28.81
CA ARG A 5 -5.16 4.33 27.94
C ARG A 5 -4.66 4.07 26.51
N PRO A 6 -4.11 5.05 25.77
CA PRO A 6 -3.60 4.79 24.41
C PRO A 6 -2.43 3.78 24.40
N LEU A 7 -1.55 3.86 25.39
CA LEU A 7 -0.41 2.96 25.50
C LEU A 7 -0.85 1.56 25.95
N ALA A 8 -1.89 1.47 26.79
CA ALA A 8 -2.50 0.20 27.16
C ALA A 8 -3.08 -0.56 25.94
N ARG A 9 -3.62 0.15 24.92
CA ARG A 9 -4.08 -0.47 23.67
C ARG A 9 -2.97 -1.11 22.85
N LEU A 10 -1.74 -0.64 23.01
CA LEU A 10 -0.58 -1.19 22.31
C LEU A 10 0.13 -2.28 23.12
N VAL A 11 0.30 -2.09 24.42
CA VAL A 11 1.11 -2.98 25.27
C VAL A 11 0.29 -4.07 25.96
N ALA A 12 -0.98 -3.80 26.23
CA ALA A 12 -1.90 -4.74 26.89
C ALA A 12 -3.29 -4.76 26.19
N PRO A 13 -3.34 -5.03 24.87
CA PRO A 13 -4.54 -4.87 24.05
C PRO A 13 -5.73 -5.69 24.57
N HIS A 14 -5.47 -6.90 25.10
CA HIS A 14 -6.48 -7.78 25.70
C HIS A 14 -7.23 -7.18 26.90
N ARG A 15 -6.75 -6.09 27.51
CA ARG A 15 -7.42 -5.39 28.62
C ARG A 15 -8.03 -4.05 28.21
N ALA A 16 -7.59 -3.47 27.10
CA ALA A 16 -7.84 -2.07 26.78
C ALA A 16 -9.11 -1.80 25.93
N PHE A 17 -9.67 -2.83 25.28
CA PHE A 17 -10.83 -2.70 24.37
C PHE A 17 -12.17 -3.15 24.99
N GLY A 18 -12.22 -3.42 26.31
CA GLY A 18 -13.36 -4.07 26.95
C GLY A 18 -14.58 -3.19 27.26
N ASP A 19 -14.42 -1.87 27.35
CA ASP A 19 -15.52 -0.97 27.73
C ASP A 19 -16.13 -0.28 26.49
N ASP A 20 -17.46 -0.18 26.44
CA ASP A 20 -18.18 0.50 25.34
C ASP A 20 -17.93 2.02 25.32
N GLU A 21 -17.71 2.64 26.47
CA GLU A 21 -17.26 4.04 26.56
C GLU A 21 -15.86 4.25 25.95
N ASN A 22 -15.07 3.18 25.80
CA ASN A 22 -13.71 3.23 25.28
C ASN A 22 -13.62 2.84 23.79
N ARG A 23 -14.71 2.93 23.02
CA ARG A 23 -14.66 2.78 21.56
C ARG A 23 -13.84 3.90 20.93
N THR A 24 -12.95 3.56 20.00
CA THR A 24 -12.22 4.57 19.24
C THR A 24 -13.16 5.21 18.23
N SER A 25 -13.33 6.53 18.28
CA SER A 25 -14.17 7.23 17.31
C SER A 25 -13.53 7.21 15.92
N LEU A 26 -14.36 7.20 14.87
CA LEU A 26 -13.89 7.18 13.48
C LEU A 26 -12.92 8.33 13.15
N PRO A 27 -13.12 9.58 13.60
CA PRO A 27 -12.15 10.66 13.35
C PRO A 27 -10.77 10.38 13.96
N VAL A 28 -10.72 9.79 15.16
CA VAL A 28 -9.45 9.41 15.79
C VAL A 28 -8.78 8.29 14.99
N ALA A 29 -9.54 7.28 14.57
CA ALA A 29 -9.03 6.19 13.74
C ALA A 29 -8.46 6.69 12.41
N LEU A 30 -9.17 7.58 11.72
CA LEU A 30 -8.69 8.23 10.50
C LEU A 30 -7.40 9.02 10.76
N GLY A 31 -7.32 9.76 11.86
CA GLY A 31 -6.10 10.48 12.25
C GLY A 31 -4.90 9.55 12.48
N LEU A 32 -5.11 8.41 13.14
CA LEU A 32 -4.07 7.40 13.37
C LEU A 32 -3.60 6.76 12.05
N VAL A 33 -4.53 6.36 11.18
CA VAL A 33 -4.21 5.75 9.88
C VAL A 33 -3.49 6.76 8.99
N LEU A 34 -3.96 8.00 8.94
CA LEU A 34 -3.32 9.08 8.18
C LEU A 34 -1.91 9.36 8.69
N LEU A 35 -1.71 9.40 10.01
CA LEU A 35 -0.39 9.57 10.61
C LEU A 35 0.56 8.46 10.15
N VAL A 36 0.15 7.19 10.27
CA VAL A 36 1.00 6.06 9.86
C VAL A 36 1.27 6.08 8.35
N ALA A 37 0.25 6.39 7.54
CA ALA A 37 0.39 6.49 6.08
C ALA A 37 1.36 7.59 5.67
N VAL A 38 1.23 8.79 6.24
CA VAL A 38 2.11 9.93 5.96
C VAL A 38 3.54 9.64 6.41
N VAL A 39 3.74 9.13 7.62
CA VAL A 39 5.10 8.79 8.12
C VAL A 39 5.74 7.71 7.25
N SER A 40 4.96 6.71 6.84
CA SER A 40 5.43 5.66 5.92
C SER A 40 5.84 6.25 4.56
N THR A 41 5.02 7.12 3.97
CA THR A 41 5.35 7.81 2.71
C THR A 41 6.59 8.70 2.84
N VAL A 42 6.69 9.50 3.90
CA VAL A 42 7.86 10.35 4.17
C VAL A 42 9.12 9.51 4.32
N SER A 43 9.03 8.32 4.93
CA SER A 43 10.20 7.44 5.06
C SER A 43 10.81 7.02 3.72
N PHE A 44 9.99 6.78 2.69
CA PHE A 44 10.47 6.48 1.34
C PHE A 44 11.11 7.70 0.68
N SER A 45 10.51 8.88 0.88
CA SER A 45 11.09 10.13 0.39
C SER A 45 12.46 10.40 1.02
N MET A 46 12.60 10.18 2.34
CA MET A 46 13.89 10.32 3.04
C MET A 46 14.90 9.25 2.63
N ALA A 47 14.44 8.04 2.32
CA ALA A 47 15.29 6.96 1.82
C ALA A 47 15.83 7.22 0.40
N ALA A 48 15.14 8.03 -0.41
CA ALA A 48 15.56 8.33 -1.77
C ALA A 48 16.90 9.08 -1.83
N THR A 49 17.19 9.95 -0.85
CA THR A 49 18.44 10.73 -0.81
C THR A 49 19.71 9.87 -0.69
N PRO A 50 19.87 8.99 0.31
CA PRO A 50 21.07 8.14 0.39
C PRO A 50 21.16 7.15 -0.78
N ILE A 51 20.03 6.68 -1.32
CA ILE A 51 20.02 5.84 -2.53
C ILE A 51 20.59 6.63 -3.72
N ALA A 52 20.08 7.83 -3.99
CA ALA A 52 20.56 8.65 -5.09
C ALA A 52 22.04 9.03 -4.94
N ALA A 53 22.51 9.28 -3.71
CA ALA A 53 23.91 9.56 -3.42
C ALA A 53 24.83 8.36 -3.67
N ALA A 54 24.32 7.14 -3.58
CA ALA A 54 25.07 5.90 -3.84
C ALA A 54 25.07 5.50 -5.32
N VAL A 55 24.29 6.17 -6.18
CA VAL A 55 24.25 5.90 -7.62
C VAL A 55 25.21 6.83 -8.36
N ASP A 56 26.29 6.26 -8.86
CA ASP A 56 27.24 6.95 -9.73
C ASP A 56 26.91 6.77 -11.21
N GLY A 57 27.37 7.72 -12.02
CA GLY A 57 27.38 7.63 -13.47
C GLY A 57 26.24 8.37 -14.17
N THR A 58 26.38 8.42 -15.49
CA THR A 58 25.49 9.13 -16.39
C THR A 58 25.17 8.27 -17.59
N VAL A 59 23.99 8.46 -18.15
CA VAL A 59 23.54 7.80 -19.38
C VAL A 59 23.14 8.85 -20.41
N THR A 60 23.47 8.59 -21.66
CA THR A 60 23.03 9.38 -22.81
C THR A 60 21.62 8.95 -23.21
N VAL A 61 20.68 9.87 -23.17
CA VAL A 61 19.28 9.66 -23.54
C VAL A 61 18.93 10.63 -24.66
N ASP A 62 18.10 10.20 -25.60
CA ASP A 62 17.61 11.08 -26.66
C ASP A 62 16.90 12.31 -26.07
N ASN A 63 17.13 13.47 -26.67
CA ASN A 63 16.50 14.71 -26.23
C ASN A 63 15.02 14.73 -26.64
N PRO A 64 14.05 14.64 -25.71
CA PRO A 64 12.63 14.66 -26.07
C PRO A 64 12.17 16.00 -26.64
N ASN A 65 12.94 17.07 -26.46
CA ASN A 65 12.63 18.40 -26.97
C ASN A 65 13.11 18.61 -28.42
N ARG A 66 13.99 17.73 -28.94
CA ARG A 66 14.45 17.78 -30.33
C ARG A 66 13.51 16.95 -31.22
N PRO A 67 12.95 17.52 -32.30
CA PRO A 67 12.19 16.76 -33.29
C PRO A 67 13.04 15.67 -33.94
N ALA A 68 12.41 14.62 -34.47
CA ALA A 68 13.11 13.58 -35.20
C ALA A 68 13.85 14.14 -36.43
N ASP A 69 14.98 13.52 -36.79
CA ASP A 69 15.90 14.03 -37.82
C ASP A 69 15.21 14.31 -39.16
N PHE A 70 14.21 13.52 -39.55
CA PHE A 70 13.48 13.74 -40.81
C PHE A 70 12.72 15.08 -40.83
N VAL A 71 12.27 15.56 -39.67
CA VAL A 71 11.58 16.85 -39.55
C VAL A 71 12.59 18.00 -39.70
N CYS A 72 13.77 17.86 -39.09
CA CYS A 72 14.82 18.88 -39.17
C CYS A 72 15.56 18.88 -40.54
N GLN A 73 15.62 17.74 -41.25
CA GLN A 73 16.22 17.61 -42.60
C GLN A 73 15.26 18.04 -43.73
N SER A 74 13.94 17.82 -43.59
CA SER A 74 12.97 18.19 -44.63
C SER A 74 12.88 19.70 -44.94
N GLN A 75 13.43 20.57 -44.07
CA GLN A 75 13.49 22.01 -44.32
C GLN A 75 14.73 22.47 -45.09
N THR A 76 15.73 21.60 -45.29
CA THR A 76 16.99 21.98 -45.93
C THR A 76 17.04 21.65 -47.43
N ASP A 77 16.28 20.65 -47.90
CA ASP A 77 16.36 20.18 -49.29
C ASP A 77 15.30 20.78 -50.24
N ASP A 78 14.13 21.19 -49.73
CA ASP A 78 13.08 21.83 -50.54
C ASP A 78 13.16 23.35 -50.40
N GLY A 79 13.94 24.00 -51.26
CA GLY A 79 14.17 25.45 -51.34
C GLY A 79 12.96 26.34 -51.66
N SER A 80 11.76 26.00 -51.17
CA SER A 80 10.60 26.90 -51.15
C SER A 80 10.63 27.75 -49.88
N GLY A 81 11.18 28.96 -50.01
CA GLY A 81 11.40 29.92 -48.92
C GLY A 81 10.14 30.45 -48.25
N TRP A 82 9.51 29.62 -47.39
CA TRP A 82 8.39 30.04 -46.55
C TRP A 82 8.62 29.93 -45.04
N ASN A 83 9.76 29.41 -44.57
CA ASN A 83 10.21 29.55 -43.17
C ASN A 83 11.73 29.42 -43.10
N SER A 84 12.46 30.55 -43.06
CA SER A 84 13.92 30.60 -42.88
C SER A 84 14.37 30.39 -41.44
N ASP A 85 13.43 30.29 -40.51
CA ASP A 85 13.72 30.01 -39.11
C ASP A 85 13.69 28.51 -38.90
N THR A 86 14.86 27.88 -38.83
CA THR A 86 14.96 26.54 -38.24
C THR A 86 14.32 26.64 -36.86
N PRO A 87 13.30 25.81 -36.55
CA PRO A 87 12.71 25.82 -35.22
C PRO A 87 13.85 25.69 -34.20
N GLU A 88 13.92 26.56 -33.19
CA GLU A 88 15.02 26.56 -32.21
C GLU A 88 15.29 25.14 -31.65
N ALA A 89 14.24 24.33 -31.57
CA ALA A 89 14.26 22.92 -31.20
C ALA A 89 15.16 22.00 -32.06
N CYS A 90 15.42 22.31 -33.33
CA CYS A 90 16.33 21.54 -34.20
C CYS A 90 17.82 21.84 -33.93
N THR A 91 18.12 22.93 -33.22
CA THR A 91 19.51 23.29 -32.81
C THR A 91 19.92 22.68 -31.47
N GLU A 92 18.97 22.10 -30.74
CA GLU A 92 19.24 21.39 -29.51
C GLU A 92 20.05 20.10 -29.77
N PRO A 93 20.88 19.65 -28.81
CA PRO A 93 21.64 18.42 -28.95
C PRO A 93 20.74 17.20 -29.10
N GLU A 94 21.18 16.23 -29.89
CA GLU A 94 20.42 14.99 -30.15
C GLU A 94 20.29 14.13 -28.90
N GLN A 95 21.34 14.10 -28.08
CA GLN A 95 21.41 13.32 -26.86
C GLN A 95 21.75 14.22 -25.67
N LEU A 96 21.09 13.96 -24.55
CA LEU A 96 21.34 14.58 -23.27
C LEU A 96 22.00 13.58 -22.33
N THR A 97 23.06 14.03 -21.66
CA THR A 97 23.67 13.26 -20.57
C THR A 97 22.85 13.49 -19.30
N ARG A 98 22.19 12.44 -18.80
CA ARG A 98 21.36 12.48 -17.58
C ARG A 98 22.01 11.65 -16.48
N SER A 99 21.90 12.10 -15.23
CA SER A 99 22.44 11.34 -14.09
C SER A 99 21.54 10.14 -13.78
N LEU A 100 22.16 9.01 -13.48
CA LEU A 100 21.44 7.82 -13.03
C LEU A 100 20.80 8.02 -11.65
N ALA A 101 21.41 8.85 -10.80
CA ALA A 101 20.87 9.25 -9.49
C ALA A 101 19.46 9.85 -9.58
N GLY A 102 19.17 10.66 -10.61
CA GLY A 102 17.85 11.25 -10.82
C GLY A 102 16.78 10.20 -11.10
N TYR A 103 17.10 9.17 -11.89
CA TYR A 103 16.20 8.04 -12.16
C TYR A 103 15.97 7.19 -10.91
N ALA A 104 17.03 6.92 -10.13
CA ALA A 104 16.89 6.24 -8.84
C ALA A 104 15.93 6.98 -7.89
N GLN A 105 16.10 8.30 -7.76
CA GLN A 105 15.24 9.13 -6.92
C GLN A 105 13.78 9.15 -7.43
N SER A 106 13.59 9.24 -8.76
CA SER A 106 12.26 9.22 -9.37
C SER A 106 11.55 7.88 -9.15
N ALA A 107 12.27 6.76 -9.31
CA ALA A 107 11.75 5.42 -9.08
C ALA A 107 11.30 5.21 -7.64
N VAL A 108 12.11 5.65 -6.65
CA VAL A 108 11.70 5.63 -5.24
C VAL A 108 10.51 6.57 -4.99
N GLY A 109 10.48 7.73 -5.65
CA GLY A 109 9.33 8.64 -5.64
C GLY A 109 8.03 7.98 -6.13
N GLY A 110 8.14 7.02 -7.06
CA GLY A 110 7.02 6.19 -7.52
C GLY A 110 6.38 5.33 -6.42
N LEU A 111 7.10 5.06 -5.32
CA LEU A 111 6.60 4.27 -4.18
C LEU A 111 5.76 5.09 -3.19
N LEU A 112 5.78 6.42 -3.26
CA LEU A 112 5.10 7.28 -2.29
C LEU A 112 3.59 7.04 -2.22
N GLY A 113 2.94 6.95 -3.39
CA GLY A 113 1.51 6.66 -3.52
C GLY A 113 1.16 5.23 -3.08
N PRO A 114 1.82 4.19 -3.63
CA PRO A 114 1.65 2.81 -3.17
C PRO A 114 1.86 2.63 -1.67
N ALA A 115 2.87 3.25 -1.06
CA ALA A 115 3.13 3.17 0.38
C ALA A 115 1.97 3.77 1.20
N PHE A 116 1.45 4.94 0.78
CA PHE A 116 0.29 5.56 1.43
C PHE A 116 -0.94 4.66 1.35
N LEU A 117 -1.28 4.21 0.14
CA LEU A 117 -2.46 3.37 -0.12
C LEU A 117 -2.38 2.05 0.61
N THR A 118 -1.19 1.47 0.73
CA THR A 118 -0.95 0.22 1.42
C THR A 118 -1.37 0.26 2.89
N VAL A 119 -1.07 1.35 3.60
CA VAL A 119 -1.48 1.53 5.00
C VAL A 119 -3.01 1.64 5.10
N VAL A 120 -3.63 2.45 4.24
CA VAL A 120 -5.08 2.68 4.25
C VAL A 120 -5.84 1.39 3.90
N VAL A 121 -5.44 0.72 2.83
CA VAL A 121 -6.05 -0.53 2.37
C VAL A 121 -5.80 -1.65 3.38
N GLY A 122 -4.60 -1.74 3.95
CA GLY A 122 -4.27 -2.73 4.98
C GLY A 122 -5.17 -2.60 6.22
N TRP A 123 -5.45 -1.37 6.66
CA TRP A 123 -6.40 -1.12 7.75
C TRP A 123 -7.84 -1.56 7.40
N LEU A 124 -8.31 -1.23 6.20
CA LEU A 124 -9.64 -1.66 5.72
C LEU A 124 -9.72 -3.19 5.60
N LEU A 125 -8.67 -3.84 5.13
CA LEU A 125 -8.59 -5.30 5.03
C LEU A 125 -8.57 -5.97 6.39
N ALA A 126 -7.80 -5.46 7.35
CA ALA A 126 -7.80 -5.98 8.72
C ALA A 126 -9.21 -5.88 9.34
N THR A 127 -9.90 -4.76 9.07
CA THR A 127 -11.27 -4.55 9.51
C THR A 127 -12.24 -5.51 8.81
N ALA A 128 -12.15 -5.65 7.49
CA ALA A 128 -12.96 -6.58 6.72
C ALA A 128 -12.74 -8.02 7.17
N TRP A 129 -11.49 -8.43 7.40
CA TRP A 129 -11.13 -9.76 7.88
C TRP A 129 -11.81 -10.08 9.21
N LEU A 130 -11.71 -9.17 10.19
CA LEU A 130 -12.40 -9.33 11.47
C LEU A 130 -13.91 -9.29 11.30
N TYR A 131 -14.45 -8.35 10.54
CA TYR A 131 -15.90 -8.23 10.32
C TYR A 131 -16.49 -9.50 9.69
N THR A 132 -15.85 -10.01 8.64
CA THR A 132 -16.36 -11.13 7.84
C THR A 132 -16.36 -12.45 8.60
N LEU A 133 -15.26 -12.77 9.30
CA LEU A 133 -15.03 -14.10 9.88
C LEU A 133 -15.64 -14.32 11.26
N THR A 134 -16.27 -13.30 11.84
CA THR A 134 -16.91 -13.42 13.16
C THR A 134 -18.42 -13.14 13.14
N GLY A 135 -19.02 -13.02 11.94
CA GLY A 135 -20.48 -12.92 11.75
C GLY A 135 -21.07 -11.52 11.97
N SER A 136 -22.16 -11.19 11.29
CA SER A 136 -22.76 -9.86 11.28
C SER A 136 -24.09 -9.82 12.01
N GLY A 137 -24.10 -9.34 13.25
CA GLY A 137 -25.34 -9.12 14.00
C GLY A 137 -25.77 -7.65 14.09
N ASP A 138 -24.86 -6.69 13.90
CA ASP A 138 -25.09 -5.31 14.32
C ASP A 138 -24.60 -4.28 13.29
N GLU A 139 -25.47 -3.33 12.93
CA GLU A 139 -25.23 -2.27 11.94
C GLU A 139 -24.10 -1.32 12.38
N GLY A 140 -23.83 -1.21 13.68
CA GLY A 140 -22.73 -0.40 14.25
C GLY A 140 -21.39 -1.11 14.40
N LEU A 141 -21.30 -2.39 14.04
CA LEU A 141 -20.10 -3.18 14.29
C LEU A 141 -18.92 -2.78 13.40
N VAL A 142 -19.18 -2.51 12.11
CA VAL A 142 -18.12 -2.13 11.15
C VAL A 142 -17.44 -0.84 11.59
N THR A 143 -18.19 0.17 12.00
CA THR A 143 -17.63 1.46 12.45
C THR A 143 -16.83 1.31 13.74
N THR A 144 -17.28 0.45 14.65
CA THR A 144 -16.56 0.12 15.88
C THR A 144 -15.24 -0.60 15.57
N LEU A 145 -15.27 -1.58 14.66
CA LEU A 145 -14.06 -2.29 14.24
C LEU A 145 -13.09 -1.36 13.50
N LEU A 146 -13.56 -0.53 12.56
CA LEU A 146 -12.74 0.51 11.90
C LEU A 146 -12.02 1.39 12.93
N GLY A 147 -12.75 1.79 13.98
CA GLY A 147 -12.21 2.52 15.11
C GLY A 147 -11.00 1.83 15.75
N ASP A 148 -11.19 0.59 16.18
CA ASP A 148 -10.24 -0.10 17.04
C ASP A 148 -9.11 -0.80 16.26
N THR A 149 -9.33 -1.24 15.01
CA THR A 149 -8.27 -1.81 14.16
C THR A 149 -7.23 -0.78 13.73
N ALA A 150 -7.54 0.53 13.75
CA ALA A 150 -6.57 1.58 13.43
C ALA A 150 -5.33 1.56 14.34
N TRP A 151 -5.48 1.12 15.60
CA TRP A 151 -4.37 0.95 16.54
C TRP A 151 -3.34 -0.08 16.08
N ALA A 152 -3.75 -1.06 15.28
CA ALA A 152 -2.86 -2.06 14.72
C ALA A 152 -1.91 -1.46 13.65
N GLY A 153 -2.17 -0.24 13.17
CA GLY A 153 -1.26 0.47 12.27
C GLY A 153 -0.03 1.07 12.96
N LEU A 154 -0.14 1.46 14.24
CA LEU A 154 0.94 2.19 14.94
C LEU A 154 2.28 1.45 15.04
N PRO A 155 2.33 0.12 15.21
CA PRO A 155 3.61 -0.62 15.18
C PRO A 155 4.42 -0.41 13.89
N PHE A 156 3.77 -0.12 12.75
CA PHE A 156 4.45 0.13 11.47
C PHE A 156 5.19 1.47 11.40
N LEU A 157 5.10 2.33 12.43
CA LEU A 157 6.00 3.46 12.59
C LEU A 157 7.46 3.01 12.81
N LEU A 158 7.68 1.80 13.35
CA LEU A 158 9.02 1.25 13.56
C LEU A 158 9.79 1.06 12.25
N PRO A 159 9.30 0.27 11.27
CA PRO A 159 9.99 0.14 9.99
C PRO A 159 10.05 1.45 9.21
N ALA A 160 9.02 2.30 9.31
CA ALA A 160 9.05 3.62 8.67
C ALA A 160 10.20 4.50 9.18
N VAL A 161 10.49 4.49 10.49
CA VAL A 161 11.64 5.24 11.04
C VAL A 161 12.96 4.51 10.77
N ALA A 162 12.98 3.18 10.84
CA ALA A 162 14.18 2.38 10.60
C ALA A 162 14.69 2.51 9.16
N ARG A 163 13.80 2.58 8.16
CA ARG A 163 14.13 2.64 6.73
C ARG A 163 15.17 3.70 6.38
N PRO A 164 14.96 5.01 6.60
CA PRO A 164 15.96 6.02 6.28
C PRO A 164 17.25 5.87 7.11
N LEU A 165 17.16 5.39 8.36
CA LEU A 165 18.33 5.18 9.22
C LEU A 165 19.23 4.03 8.75
N VAL A 166 18.62 2.94 8.29
CA VAL A 166 19.35 1.78 7.75
C VAL A 166 19.95 2.15 6.40
N LEU A 167 19.15 2.72 5.50
CA LEU A 167 19.60 3.07 4.15
C LEU A 167 20.64 4.18 4.14
N GLY A 168 20.56 5.13 5.08
CA GLY A 168 21.62 6.13 5.27
C GLY A 168 22.98 5.55 5.67
N ARG A 169 23.06 4.27 6.05
CA ARG A 169 24.31 3.58 6.39
C ARG A 169 24.70 2.49 5.38
N THR A 170 23.75 1.97 4.62
CA THR A 170 23.97 0.79 3.77
C THR A 170 23.78 1.06 2.29
N ALA A 171 23.25 2.21 1.86
CA ALA A 171 22.99 2.50 0.44
C ALA A 171 24.23 2.29 -0.44
N GLU A 172 25.40 2.75 -0.01
CA GLU A 172 26.67 2.61 -0.74
C GLU A 172 27.16 1.16 -0.87
N THR A 173 26.61 0.23 -0.09
CA THR A 173 27.01 -1.19 -0.14
C THR A 173 26.32 -1.97 -1.25
N TYR A 174 25.25 -1.41 -1.83
CA TYR A 174 24.50 -2.04 -2.91
C TYR A 174 25.17 -1.78 -4.28
N ARG A 175 25.03 -2.75 -5.18
CA ARG A 175 25.52 -2.63 -6.56
C ARG A 175 24.41 -2.14 -7.47
N TYR A 176 24.50 -0.87 -7.86
CA TYR A 176 23.64 -0.30 -8.89
C TYR A 176 24.17 -0.67 -10.28
N GLY A 177 23.27 -0.99 -11.21
CA GLY A 177 23.65 -1.26 -12.59
C GLY A 177 23.96 0.02 -13.38
N ALA A 178 24.41 -0.14 -14.62
CA ALA A 178 24.81 0.97 -15.49
C ALA A 178 23.70 1.46 -16.44
N THR A 179 22.54 0.82 -16.43
CA THR A 179 21.37 1.18 -17.26
C THR A 179 20.26 1.77 -16.40
N ILE A 180 19.41 2.62 -16.99
CA ILE A 180 18.26 3.23 -16.31
C ILE A 180 17.41 2.15 -15.61
N GLU A 181 16.97 1.14 -16.36
CA GLU A 181 16.11 0.07 -15.83
C GLU A 181 16.74 -0.68 -14.65
N SER A 182 18.04 -0.97 -14.73
CA SER A 182 18.76 -1.66 -13.65
C SER A 182 18.87 -0.81 -12.38
N VAL A 183 19.07 0.50 -12.54
CA VAL A 183 19.15 1.47 -11.44
C VAL A 183 17.79 1.65 -10.79
N GLU A 184 16.73 1.84 -11.56
CA GLU A 184 15.36 2.00 -11.05
C GLU A 184 14.91 0.76 -10.29
N THR A 185 15.13 -0.43 -10.85
CA THR A 185 14.78 -1.71 -10.21
C THR A 185 15.54 -1.90 -8.89
N THR A 186 16.85 -1.64 -8.89
CA THR A 186 17.69 -1.76 -7.68
C THR A 186 17.29 -0.71 -6.64
N ALA A 187 17.04 0.54 -7.06
CA ALA A 187 16.61 1.61 -6.16
C ALA A 187 15.28 1.27 -5.47
N VAL A 188 14.31 0.72 -6.20
CA VAL A 188 13.04 0.25 -5.64
C VAL A 188 13.25 -0.90 -4.66
N ALA A 189 14.08 -1.90 -5.00
CA ALA A 189 14.39 -3.04 -4.12
C ALA A 189 15.08 -2.62 -2.82
N VAL A 190 16.05 -1.71 -2.92
CA VAL A 190 16.76 -1.17 -1.76
C VAL A 190 15.81 -0.33 -0.90
N ALA A 191 14.97 0.51 -1.52
CA ALA A 191 14.01 1.35 -0.79
C ALA A 191 12.91 0.55 -0.07
N SER A 192 12.40 -0.53 -0.70
CA SER A 192 11.46 -1.43 -0.06
C SER A 192 12.11 -2.24 1.06
N GLY A 193 13.43 -2.46 0.98
CA GLY A 193 14.17 -3.22 1.97
C GLY A 193 14.21 -4.72 1.68
N ALA A 194 13.98 -5.12 0.41
CA ALA A 194 13.91 -6.52 -0.02
C ALA A 194 15.15 -7.34 0.40
N ASP A 195 16.34 -6.73 0.37
CA ASP A 195 17.61 -7.37 0.74
C ASP A 195 18.09 -7.01 2.16
N SER A 196 17.32 -6.20 2.89
CA SER A 196 17.72 -5.71 4.21
C SER A 196 17.19 -6.61 5.32
N THR A 197 18.05 -7.47 5.87
CA THR A 197 17.72 -8.33 7.02
C THR A 197 17.24 -7.52 8.23
N VAL A 198 17.78 -6.30 8.42
CA VAL A 198 17.39 -5.43 9.53
C VAL A 198 15.98 -4.88 9.34
N LEU A 199 15.64 -4.38 8.14
CA LEU A 199 14.29 -3.88 7.88
C LEU A 199 13.27 -5.01 7.94
N PHE A 200 13.58 -6.15 7.34
CA PHE A 200 12.75 -7.35 7.45
C PHE A 200 12.48 -7.73 8.91
N ALA A 201 13.50 -7.78 9.77
CA ALA A 201 13.34 -8.12 11.18
C ALA A 201 12.48 -7.10 11.94
N VAL A 202 12.71 -5.80 11.74
CA VAL A 202 11.92 -4.73 12.36
C VAL A 202 10.46 -4.78 11.92
N SER A 203 10.24 -5.05 10.64
CA SER A 203 8.91 -5.17 10.06
C SER A 203 8.14 -6.39 10.52
N VAL A 204 8.79 -7.55 10.61
CA VAL A 204 8.19 -8.76 11.19
C VAL A 204 7.82 -8.50 12.66
N ALA A 205 8.68 -7.82 13.43
CA ALA A 205 8.36 -7.44 14.79
C ALA A 205 7.15 -6.49 14.87
N ALA A 206 7.08 -5.49 13.99
CA ALA A 206 5.94 -4.58 13.88
C ALA A 206 4.65 -5.31 13.50
N LEU A 207 4.72 -6.25 12.56
CA LEU A 207 3.57 -7.07 12.15
C LEU A 207 3.08 -8.00 13.25
N LEU A 208 3.98 -8.65 13.99
CA LEU A 208 3.61 -9.47 15.15
C LEU A 208 2.95 -8.64 16.25
N TRP A 209 3.46 -7.42 16.49
CA TRP A 209 2.85 -6.48 17.42
C TRP A 209 1.46 -6.03 16.94
N SER A 210 1.33 -5.68 15.66
CA SER A 210 0.04 -5.37 15.01
C SER A 210 -0.96 -6.53 15.19
N GLY A 211 -0.51 -7.77 14.98
CA GLY A 211 -1.28 -8.97 15.23
C GLY A 211 -1.75 -9.08 16.68
N ALA A 212 -0.88 -8.83 17.66
CA ALA A 212 -1.26 -8.83 19.08
C ALA A 212 -2.35 -7.79 19.41
N VAL A 213 -2.31 -6.61 18.76
CA VAL A 213 -3.36 -5.59 18.88
C VAL A 213 -4.68 -6.12 18.31
N LEU A 214 -4.65 -6.68 17.09
CA LEU A 214 -5.84 -7.26 16.43
C LEU A 214 -6.44 -8.43 17.22
N VAL A 215 -5.61 -9.26 17.87
CA VAL A 215 -6.09 -10.32 18.79
C VAL A 215 -6.86 -9.71 19.95
N GLY A 216 -6.39 -8.60 20.52
CA GLY A 216 -7.12 -7.90 21.57
C GLY A 216 -8.45 -7.30 21.09
N VAL A 217 -8.47 -6.72 19.88
CA VAL A 217 -9.72 -6.23 19.26
C VAL A 217 -10.70 -7.37 19.04
N ALA A 218 -10.25 -8.48 18.44
CA ALA A 218 -11.08 -9.65 18.19
C ALA A 218 -11.60 -10.29 19.48
N HIS A 219 -10.75 -10.40 20.51
CA HIS A 219 -11.14 -10.93 21.81
C HIS A 219 -12.23 -10.10 22.48
N ARG A 220 -12.16 -8.76 22.38
CA ARG A 220 -13.06 -7.85 23.11
C ARG A 220 -14.29 -7.40 22.34
N ARG A 221 -14.20 -7.26 21.02
CA ARG A 221 -15.32 -6.81 20.18
C ARG A 221 -16.13 -7.95 19.60
N ARG A 222 -15.61 -9.19 19.65
CA ARG A 222 -16.27 -10.38 19.10
C ARG A 222 -16.39 -11.50 20.13
N ASP A 223 -16.10 -11.20 21.40
CA ASP A 223 -16.16 -12.15 22.53
C ASP A 223 -15.47 -13.49 22.25
N LEU A 224 -14.44 -13.48 21.40
CA LEU A 224 -13.70 -14.69 21.05
C LEU A 224 -12.79 -15.08 22.21
N PRO A 225 -12.65 -16.38 22.54
CA PRO A 225 -11.60 -16.81 23.43
C PRO A 225 -10.23 -16.44 22.85
N LEU A 226 -9.25 -16.08 23.68
CA LEU A 226 -7.92 -15.62 23.25
C LEU A 226 -7.27 -16.54 22.21
N ARG A 227 -7.44 -17.86 22.36
CA ARG A 227 -6.95 -18.85 21.39
C ARG A 227 -7.62 -18.73 20.02
N GLY A 228 -8.94 -18.54 19.99
CA GLY A 228 -9.71 -18.36 18.75
C GLY A 228 -9.35 -17.05 18.05
N ALA A 229 -9.24 -15.94 18.81
CA ALA A 229 -8.77 -14.66 18.30
C ALA A 229 -7.33 -14.75 17.75
N GLY A 230 -6.45 -15.46 18.46
CA GLY A 230 -5.09 -15.75 18.04
C GLY A 230 -5.03 -16.47 16.70
N SER A 231 -5.75 -17.59 16.54
CA SER A 231 -5.81 -18.34 15.29
C SER A 231 -6.36 -17.51 14.13
N LEU A 232 -7.39 -16.70 14.38
CA LEU A 232 -8.01 -15.84 13.37
C LEU A 232 -7.02 -14.81 12.80
N VAL A 233 -6.18 -14.22 13.64
CA VAL A 233 -5.20 -13.19 13.24
C VAL A 233 -3.90 -13.81 12.74
N ALA A 234 -3.53 -15.01 13.19
CA ALA A 234 -2.32 -15.69 12.75
C ALA A 234 -2.31 -15.99 11.25
N VAL A 235 -3.48 -16.26 10.64
CA VAL A 235 -3.61 -16.52 9.20
C VAL A 235 -3.15 -15.34 8.34
N PRO A 236 -3.74 -14.13 8.43
CA PRO A 236 -3.30 -13.01 7.61
C PRO A 236 -1.88 -12.57 7.93
N VAL A 237 -1.44 -12.63 9.20
CA VAL A 237 -0.05 -12.35 9.58
C VAL A 237 0.91 -13.33 8.90
N GLY A 238 0.63 -14.63 8.95
CA GLY A 238 1.45 -15.66 8.30
C GLY A 238 1.51 -15.49 6.79
N ILE A 239 0.37 -15.17 6.14
CA ILE A 239 0.32 -14.89 4.70
C ILE A 239 1.18 -13.68 4.36
N LEU A 240 1.13 -12.59 5.15
CA LEU A 240 1.92 -11.38 4.89
C LEU A 240 3.41 -11.61 5.09
N VAL A 241 3.83 -12.35 6.13
CA VAL A 241 5.23 -12.75 6.31
C VAL A 241 5.70 -13.59 5.13
N PHE A 242 4.91 -14.60 4.74
CA PHE A 242 5.24 -15.46 3.61
C PHE A 242 5.35 -14.66 2.32
N ALA A 243 4.37 -13.79 2.03
CA ALA A 243 4.36 -12.94 0.84
C ALA A 243 5.57 -12.00 0.81
N ALA A 244 5.89 -11.32 1.91
CA ALA A 244 7.08 -10.47 1.99
C ALA A 244 8.38 -11.26 1.79
N SER A 245 8.47 -12.48 2.32
CA SER A 245 9.63 -13.35 2.09
C SER A 245 9.74 -13.86 0.65
N ALA A 246 8.61 -14.10 -0.02
CA ALA A 246 8.57 -14.62 -1.38
C ALA A 246 8.71 -13.53 -2.45
N GLN A 247 8.33 -12.29 -2.15
CA GLN A 247 8.34 -11.15 -3.06
C GLN A 247 9.64 -10.33 -3.01
N GLN A 248 10.79 -10.97 -2.74
CA GLN A 248 12.10 -10.30 -2.73
C GLN A 248 12.51 -9.72 -4.10
N THR A 249 11.81 -10.07 -5.19
CA THR A 249 11.98 -9.42 -6.50
C THR A 249 10.85 -8.41 -6.74
N PRO A 250 11.09 -7.10 -6.54
CA PRO A 250 10.10 -6.08 -6.85
C PRO A 250 9.91 -6.00 -8.36
N GLY A 251 8.70 -6.31 -8.80
CA GLY A 251 8.35 -6.36 -10.21
C GLY A 251 6.95 -6.92 -10.40
N ALA A 252 5.98 -6.48 -9.60
CA ALA A 252 4.60 -6.68 -10.00
C ALA A 252 4.45 -5.95 -11.35
N SER A 253 4.26 -6.71 -12.43
CA SER A 253 4.03 -6.11 -13.74
C SER A 253 2.93 -5.04 -13.62
N GLN A 254 2.99 -3.97 -14.39
CA GLN A 254 1.96 -2.92 -14.38
C GLN A 254 0.53 -3.52 -14.50
N ARG A 255 0.40 -4.65 -15.20
CA ARG A 255 -0.83 -5.44 -15.29
C ARG A 255 -1.27 -6.00 -13.93
N ALA A 256 -0.36 -6.60 -13.15
CA ALA A 256 -0.66 -7.10 -11.81
C ALA A 256 -1.11 -5.96 -10.88
N PHE A 257 -0.46 -4.80 -10.95
CA PHE A 257 -0.88 -3.63 -10.18
C PHE A 257 -2.30 -3.16 -10.56
N VAL A 258 -2.61 -3.04 -11.86
CA VAL A 258 -3.94 -2.64 -12.33
C VAL A 258 -5.00 -3.67 -11.94
N VAL A 259 -4.75 -4.96 -12.17
CA VAL A 259 -5.67 -6.04 -11.78
C VAL A 259 -5.88 -6.02 -10.27
N GLY A 260 -4.82 -5.90 -9.48
CA GLY A 260 -4.91 -5.85 -8.03
C GLY A 260 -5.70 -4.64 -7.52
N GLY A 261 -5.51 -3.47 -8.15
CA GLY A 261 -6.30 -2.27 -7.88
C GLY A 261 -7.79 -2.46 -8.16
N ILE A 262 -8.15 -3.08 -9.28
CA ILE A 262 -9.53 -3.44 -9.61
C ILE A 262 -10.10 -4.39 -8.55
N MET A 263 -9.38 -5.46 -8.21
CA MET A 263 -9.83 -6.42 -7.20
C MET A 263 -10.05 -5.78 -5.83
N LEU A 264 -9.20 -4.82 -5.42
CA LEU A 264 -9.39 -4.03 -4.21
C LEU A 264 -10.63 -3.13 -4.28
N ALA A 265 -10.79 -2.41 -5.39
CA ALA A 265 -11.87 -1.45 -5.59
C ALA A 265 -13.26 -2.11 -5.51
N PHE A 266 -13.39 -3.33 -6.03
CA PHE A 266 -14.64 -4.10 -5.93
C PHE A 266 -14.71 -4.95 -4.67
N GLY A 267 -13.62 -5.60 -4.27
CA GLY A 267 -13.61 -6.56 -3.17
C GLY A 267 -13.88 -5.93 -1.80
N LEU A 268 -13.25 -4.80 -1.48
CA LEU A 268 -13.40 -4.14 -0.18
C LEU A 268 -14.85 -3.70 0.12
N PRO A 269 -15.54 -3.01 -0.80
CA PRO A 269 -16.95 -2.69 -0.60
C PRO A 269 -17.84 -3.92 -0.37
N TYR A 270 -17.64 -5.02 -1.13
CA TYR A 270 -18.40 -6.26 -0.92
C TYR A 270 -18.08 -6.94 0.42
N ALA A 271 -16.85 -6.84 0.90
CA ALA A 271 -16.46 -7.40 2.19
C ALA A 271 -17.06 -6.62 3.38
N LEU A 272 -17.05 -5.27 3.31
CA LEU A 272 -17.46 -4.39 4.40
C LEU A 272 -18.97 -4.06 4.38
N PHE A 273 -19.57 -3.94 3.20
CA PHE A 273 -20.94 -3.47 3.02
C PHE A 273 -21.77 -4.36 2.07
N PRO A 274 -21.78 -5.71 2.25
CA PRO A 274 -22.43 -6.62 1.30
C PRO A 274 -23.93 -6.32 1.13
N VAL A 275 -24.66 -6.09 2.24
CA VAL A 275 -26.11 -5.83 2.21
C VAL A 275 -26.46 -4.55 1.46
N ALA A 276 -25.70 -3.48 1.68
CA ALA A 276 -25.93 -2.20 1.02
C ALA A 276 -25.74 -2.30 -0.51
N LEU A 277 -24.69 -3.01 -0.95
CA LEU A 277 -24.41 -3.23 -2.36
C LEU A 277 -25.43 -4.16 -3.02
N ILE A 278 -25.86 -5.22 -2.33
CA ILE A 278 -26.89 -6.13 -2.84
C ILE A 278 -28.21 -5.36 -3.02
N ARG A 279 -28.63 -4.55 -2.03
CA ARG A 279 -29.83 -3.71 -2.13
C ARG A 279 -29.71 -2.68 -3.26
N LEU A 280 -28.54 -2.08 -3.44
CA LEU A 280 -28.29 -1.15 -4.56
C LEU A 280 -28.41 -1.86 -5.91
N SER A 281 -27.76 -3.02 -6.07
CA SER A 281 -27.84 -3.84 -7.30
C SER A 281 -29.29 -4.22 -7.60
N LYS A 282 -30.05 -4.66 -6.58
CA LYS A 282 -31.46 -5.01 -6.75
C LYS A 282 -32.33 -3.81 -7.14
N ARG A 283 -32.08 -2.63 -6.56
CA ARG A 283 -32.78 -1.40 -6.97
C ARG A 283 -32.52 -1.02 -8.42
N LEU A 284 -31.31 -1.26 -8.93
CA LEU A 284 -30.96 -1.02 -10.33
C LEU A 284 -31.58 -2.06 -11.27
N GLU A 285 -31.69 -3.32 -10.85
CA GLU A 285 -32.38 -4.38 -11.60
C GLU A 285 -33.91 -4.17 -11.64
N LEU A 286 -34.49 -3.64 -10.57
CA LEU A 286 -35.94 -3.47 -10.40
C LEU A 286 -36.46 -2.12 -10.90
N ILE A 287 -35.73 -1.40 -11.75
CA ILE A 287 -36.23 -0.17 -12.39
C ILE A 287 -37.48 -0.53 -13.22
N GLY A 288 -38.67 -0.30 -12.64
CA GLY A 288 -39.98 -0.65 -13.22
C GLY A 288 -40.86 -1.58 -12.35
N PHE A 289 -40.36 -2.17 -11.27
CA PHE A 289 -41.10 -3.07 -10.37
C PHE A 289 -41.12 -2.53 -8.93
N ARG A 290 -42.19 -2.79 -8.17
CA ARG A 290 -42.34 -2.40 -6.75
C ARG A 290 -42.12 -3.61 -5.84
N GLY A 291 -41.25 -3.48 -4.84
CA GLY A 291 -41.05 -4.46 -3.76
C GLY A 291 -39.66 -4.34 -3.12
N ASP A 292 -39.58 -4.43 -1.80
CA ASP A 292 -38.31 -4.60 -1.09
C ASP A 292 -38.06 -6.11 -0.93
N VAL A 293 -36.87 -6.57 -1.30
CA VAL A 293 -36.50 -7.99 -1.19
C VAL A 293 -35.33 -8.05 -0.22
N GLU A 294 -35.57 -8.62 0.95
CA GLU A 294 -34.50 -8.91 1.90
C GLU A 294 -33.61 -10.01 1.31
N PRO A 295 -32.29 -9.79 1.22
CA PRO A 295 -31.39 -10.78 0.68
C PRO A 295 -31.23 -11.95 1.66
N GLU A 296 -31.28 -13.16 1.14
CA GLU A 296 -30.98 -14.38 1.89
C GLU A 296 -29.56 -14.36 2.49
N GLU A 297 -29.40 -14.89 3.70
CA GLU A 297 -28.14 -14.82 4.45
C GLU A 297 -26.97 -15.49 3.71
N TRP A 298 -27.22 -16.63 3.06
CA TRP A 298 -26.19 -17.33 2.27
C TRP A 298 -25.66 -16.47 1.12
N TYR A 299 -26.52 -15.64 0.51
CA TYR A 299 -26.16 -14.75 -0.60
C TYR A 299 -25.33 -13.56 -0.11
N VAL A 300 -25.65 -13.02 1.06
CA VAL A 300 -24.84 -11.99 1.74
C VAL A 300 -23.47 -12.54 2.09
N ASN A 301 -23.41 -13.75 2.65
CA ASN A 301 -22.16 -14.41 3.00
C ASN A 301 -21.29 -14.71 1.77
N LEU A 302 -21.88 -15.13 0.65
CA LEU A 302 -21.16 -15.33 -0.60
C LEU A 302 -20.43 -14.06 -1.07
N HIS A 303 -21.13 -12.92 -1.09
CA HIS A 303 -20.55 -11.63 -1.50
C HIS A 303 -19.49 -11.15 -0.50
N ARG A 304 -19.74 -11.35 0.79
CA ARG A 304 -18.81 -10.99 1.86
C ARG A 304 -17.49 -11.74 1.76
N TYR A 305 -17.53 -13.06 1.65
CA TYR A 305 -16.31 -13.89 1.55
C TYR A 305 -15.64 -13.75 0.18
N GLY A 306 -16.42 -13.67 -0.91
CA GLY A 306 -15.88 -13.42 -2.24
C GLY A 306 -15.19 -12.06 -2.34
N GLY A 307 -15.80 -11.02 -1.75
CA GLY A 307 -15.22 -9.68 -1.66
C GLY A 307 -13.94 -9.66 -0.84
N LEU A 308 -13.91 -10.33 0.31
CA LEU A 308 -12.71 -10.45 1.14
C LEU A 308 -11.57 -11.15 0.39
N ALA A 309 -11.85 -12.29 -0.24
CA ALA A 309 -10.86 -13.04 -1.01
C ALA A 309 -10.30 -12.21 -2.17
N ALA A 310 -11.16 -11.53 -2.93
CA ALA A 310 -10.75 -10.63 -4.00
C ALA A 310 -9.88 -9.48 -3.47
N ALA A 311 -10.27 -8.86 -2.36
CA ALA A 311 -9.51 -7.77 -1.76
C ALA A 311 -8.13 -8.23 -1.24
N CYS A 312 -8.06 -9.39 -0.58
CA CYS A 312 -6.79 -9.98 -0.15
C CYS A 312 -5.87 -10.29 -1.34
N LEU A 313 -6.40 -10.87 -2.42
CA LEU A 313 -5.60 -11.13 -3.63
C LEU A 313 -5.14 -9.83 -4.28
N GLY A 314 -6.02 -8.84 -4.36
CA GLY A 314 -5.68 -7.53 -4.90
C GLY A 314 -4.57 -6.83 -4.13
N PHE A 315 -4.59 -6.93 -2.79
CA PHE A 315 -3.53 -6.41 -1.93
C PHE A 315 -2.16 -7.05 -2.20
N LEU A 316 -2.13 -8.37 -2.38
CA LEU A 316 -0.90 -9.10 -2.71
C LEU A 316 -0.39 -8.75 -4.11
N LEU A 317 -1.28 -8.57 -5.09
CA LEU A 317 -0.95 -8.24 -6.48
C LEU A 317 -0.41 -6.82 -6.67
N VAL A 318 -0.84 -5.88 -5.83
CA VAL A 318 -0.32 -4.50 -5.82
C VAL A 318 1.10 -4.41 -5.25
N GLY A 319 1.63 -5.50 -4.67
CA GLY A 319 2.96 -5.50 -4.05
C GLY A 319 2.98 -4.73 -2.73
N ALA A 320 1.84 -4.67 -2.04
CA ALA A 320 1.71 -4.01 -0.76
C ALA A 320 2.54 -4.63 0.40
N PRO A 321 2.73 -5.96 0.49
CA PRO A 321 3.50 -6.56 1.58
C PRO A 321 4.91 -5.99 1.77
N PRO A 322 5.77 -5.86 0.75
CA PRO A 322 7.10 -5.26 0.89
C PRO A 322 7.12 -3.74 1.15
N LEU A 323 5.96 -3.08 1.09
CA LEU A 323 5.84 -1.66 1.46
C LEU A 323 5.51 -1.49 2.95
N VAL A 324 4.87 -2.51 3.53
CA VAL A 324 4.59 -2.63 4.97
C VAL A 324 5.74 -3.29 5.71
N ILE A 325 6.38 -4.29 5.08
CA ILE A 325 7.40 -5.17 5.65
C ILE A 325 8.73 -4.94 4.95
#